data_AF-W1YHN0-F1
#
_entry.id   AF-W1YHN0-F1
#
_cell.length_a   1.000
_cell.length_b   1.000
_cell.length_c   1.000
_cell.angle_alpha   90.00
_cell.angle_beta   90.00
_cell.angle_gamma   90.00
#
_symmetry.space_group_name_H-M   'P 1'
#
loop_
_entity.id
_entity.type
_entity.pdbx_description
1 polymer ?
#
loop_
_entity_poly.entity_id
_entity_poly.type
_entity_poly.pdbx_seq_one_letter_code
_entity_poly.pdbx_strand_id
1 'polypeptide(L)'
;NIGDTGKNTVHEAIQSVNQGWELQVNGQKVKDVKAPNRTVNFNAGKNIKLEGAGDNVTVATVDDANFNSVTTGNVSMSTRGINAGGNQITNVKSGGDIDSNGANIGDISRIAAKYDKY
;
A
#
# COMPACT_ATOMS: atom_id res chain seq x y z
N ASN A 1 9.20 -46.42 -2.20
CA ASN A 1 8.65 -45.05 -2.31
C ASN A 1 7.15 -45.15 -2.55
N ILE A 2 6.33 -44.96 -1.51
CA ILE A 2 4.87 -44.97 -1.60
C ILE A 2 4.36 -43.55 -1.83
N GLY A 3 3.55 -43.33 -2.88
CA GLY A 3 2.88 -42.04 -3.14
C GLY A 3 3.83 -40.85 -3.31
N ASP A 4 5.05 -41.10 -3.78
CA ASP A 4 6.14 -40.12 -3.93
C ASP A 4 6.57 -39.38 -2.65
N THR A 5 6.31 -39.98 -1.49
CA THR A 5 6.64 -39.40 -0.17
C THR A 5 8.08 -39.66 0.30
N GLY A 6 8.85 -40.47 -0.45
CA GLY A 6 10.16 -40.97 -0.03
C GLY A 6 10.09 -42.02 1.10
N LYS A 7 8.91 -42.55 1.42
CA LYS A 7 8.70 -43.52 2.52
C LYS A 7 8.50 -44.95 2.03
N ASN A 8 8.77 -45.91 2.93
CA ASN A 8 8.74 -47.35 2.63
C ASN A 8 7.52 -48.06 3.18
N THR A 9 6.86 -47.48 4.19
CA THR A 9 5.60 -48.00 4.74
C THR A 9 4.45 -47.03 4.53
N VAL A 10 3.24 -47.58 4.44
CA VAL A 10 2.00 -46.78 4.35
C VAL A 10 1.87 -45.86 5.57
N HIS A 11 2.21 -46.34 6.76
CA HIS A 11 2.18 -45.55 8.01
C HIS A 11 3.08 -44.32 7.94
N GLU A 12 4.33 -44.47 7.50
CA GLU A 12 5.26 -43.35 7.36
C GLU A 12 4.83 -42.35 6.28
N ALA A 13 4.30 -42.85 5.16
CA ALA A 13 3.78 -42.00 4.09
C ALA A 13 2.61 -41.14 4.60
N ILE A 14 1.65 -41.73 5.31
CA ILE A 14 0.52 -41.01 5.93
C ILE A 14 1.01 -39.98 6.96
N GLN A 15 1.97 -40.36 7.80
CA GLN A 15 2.53 -39.45 8.80
C GLN A 15 3.21 -38.24 8.15
N SER A 16 3.94 -38.44 7.04
CA SER A 16 4.59 -37.35 6.31
C SER A 16 3.60 -36.34 5.74
N VAL A 17 2.52 -36.81 5.11
CA VAL A 17 1.45 -35.94 4.57
C VAL A 17 0.72 -35.18 5.69
N ASN A 18 0.65 -35.76 6.90
CA ASN A 18 0.02 -35.11 8.05
C ASN A 18 0.89 -34.05 8.76
N GLN A 19 2.18 -33.91 8.39
CA GLN A 19 3.06 -32.90 9.00
C GLN A 19 2.62 -31.46 8.66
N GLY A 20 1.95 -31.27 7.51
CA GLY A 20 1.50 -29.96 7.04
C GLY A 20 2.65 -29.02 6.72
N TRP A 21 2.40 -27.72 6.79
CA TRP A 21 3.40 -26.68 6.54
C TRP A 21 3.32 -25.56 7.59
N GLU A 22 4.37 -24.77 7.72
CA GLU A 22 4.43 -23.64 8.65
C GLU A 22 4.15 -22.32 7.92
N LEU A 23 3.17 -21.55 8.39
CA LEU A 23 2.93 -20.18 7.95
C LEU A 23 3.80 -19.24 8.79
N GLN A 24 4.64 -18.46 8.12
CA GLN A 24 5.38 -17.35 8.72
C GLN A 24 4.97 -16.01 8.11
N VAL A 25 5.01 -14.96 8.90
CA VAL A 25 4.85 -13.56 8.45
C VAL A 25 6.04 -12.78 8.99
N ASN A 26 6.75 -12.08 8.10
CA ASN A 26 7.98 -11.34 8.43
C ASN A 26 9.03 -12.20 9.17
N GLY A 27 9.19 -13.46 8.74
CA GLY A 27 10.11 -14.43 9.36
C GLY A 27 9.69 -14.94 10.74
N GLN A 28 8.51 -14.56 11.24
CA GLN A 28 7.97 -15.04 12.50
C GLN A 28 6.91 -16.11 12.25
N LYS A 29 7.02 -17.23 12.96
CA LYS A 29 6.02 -18.31 12.92
C LYS A 29 4.67 -17.80 13.41
N VAL A 30 3.65 -17.95 12.55
CA VAL A 30 2.25 -17.62 12.86
C VAL A 30 1.45 -18.87 13.19
N LYS A 31 1.60 -19.94 12.38
CA LYS A 31 0.77 -21.14 12.53
C LYS A 31 1.41 -22.37 11.88
N ASP A 32 1.30 -23.52 12.54
CA ASP A 32 1.41 -24.81 11.86
C ASP A 32 0.09 -25.15 11.16
N VAL A 33 0.08 -25.15 9.84
CA VAL A 33 -1.07 -25.50 9.00
C VAL A 33 -1.08 -27.02 8.79
N LYS A 34 -1.58 -27.71 9.80
CA LYS A 34 -1.68 -29.17 9.85
C LYS A 34 -2.98 -29.62 10.52
N ALA A 35 -3.27 -30.92 10.47
CA ALA A 35 -4.48 -31.47 11.07
C ALA A 35 -4.53 -31.20 12.60
N PRO A 36 -5.73 -31.01 13.18
CA PRO A 36 -7.04 -30.96 12.52
C PRO A 36 -7.34 -29.62 11.82
N ASN A 37 -6.56 -28.56 12.08
CA ASN A 37 -6.89 -27.18 11.72
C ASN A 37 -6.08 -26.67 10.53
N ARG A 38 -6.38 -27.20 9.33
CA ARG A 38 -5.66 -26.92 8.07
C ARG A 38 -6.02 -25.60 7.36
N THR A 39 -6.66 -24.66 8.07
CA THR A 39 -7.14 -23.40 7.48
C THR A 39 -6.19 -22.25 7.77
N VAL A 40 -5.95 -21.42 6.76
CA VAL A 40 -5.41 -20.06 6.92
C VAL A 40 -6.49 -19.09 6.45
N ASN A 41 -6.69 -17.99 7.16
CA ASN A 41 -7.61 -16.95 6.75
C ASN A 41 -6.83 -15.64 6.56
N PHE A 42 -7.07 -14.95 5.44
CA PHE A 42 -6.51 -13.64 5.16
C PHE A 42 -7.59 -12.60 5.40
N ASN A 43 -7.34 -11.70 6.36
CA ASN A 43 -8.25 -10.61 6.66
C ASN A 43 -7.77 -9.33 5.97
N ALA A 44 -8.68 -8.67 5.26
CA ALA A 44 -8.44 -7.37 4.65
C ALA A 44 -8.23 -6.29 5.72
N GLY A 45 -7.20 -5.46 5.55
CA GLY A 45 -6.97 -4.27 6.37
C GLY A 45 -7.70 -3.04 5.82
N LYS A 46 -7.62 -1.90 6.50
CA LYS A 46 -8.36 -0.66 6.14
C LYS A 46 -8.22 -0.25 4.66
N ASN A 47 -7.00 -0.29 4.13
CA ASN A 47 -6.70 0.19 2.77
C ASN A 47 -6.47 -0.96 1.76
N ILE A 48 -6.62 -2.22 2.18
CA ILE A 48 -6.39 -3.40 1.32
C ILE A 48 -7.71 -4.12 1.08
N LYS A 49 -8.03 -4.38 -0.17
CA LYS A 49 -9.15 -5.22 -0.60
C LYS A 49 -8.63 -6.62 -0.92
N LEU A 50 -9.31 -7.65 -0.40
CA LEU A 50 -9.05 -9.06 -0.70
C LEU A 50 -10.30 -9.70 -1.29
N GLU A 51 -10.15 -10.39 -2.41
CA GLU A 51 -11.24 -11.15 -3.04
C GLU A 51 -10.74 -12.54 -3.40
N GLY A 52 -11.52 -13.58 -3.03
CA GLY A 52 -11.26 -14.96 -3.42
C GLY A 52 -12.21 -15.39 -4.53
N ALA A 53 -11.69 -15.96 -5.62
CA ALA A 53 -12.49 -16.50 -6.71
C ALA A 53 -11.80 -17.71 -7.35
N GLY A 54 -12.43 -18.89 -7.22
CA GLY A 54 -11.83 -20.16 -7.64
C GLY A 54 -10.50 -20.39 -6.92
N ASP A 55 -9.43 -20.60 -7.69
CA ASP A 55 -8.07 -20.80 -7.16
C ASP A 55 -7.30 -19.49 -6.95
N ASN A 56 -7.91 -18.33 -7.20
CA ASN A 56 -7.24 -17.02 -7.13
C ASN A 56 -7.61 -16.26 -5.86
N VAL A 57 -6.62 -15.54 -5.33
CA VAL A 57 -6.78 -14.47 -4.35
C VAL A 57 -6.27 -13.18 -4.97
N THR A 58 -7.16 -12.21 -5.18
CA THR A 58 -6.80 -10.87 -5.68
C THR A 58 -6.51 -9.96 -4.50
N VAL A 59 -5.37 -9.28 -4.55
CA VAL A 59 -4.97 -8.25 -3.59
C VAL A 59 -4.97 -6.90 -4.31
N ALA A 60 -5.77 -5.97 -3.83
CA ALA A 60 -5.88 -4.62 -4.39
C ALA A 60 -5.88 -3.57 -3.28
N THR A 61 -5.68 -2.30 -3.65
CA THR A 61 -6.08 -1.19 -2.79
C THR A 61 -7.59 -1.02 -2.84
N VAL A 62 -8.18 -0.50 -1.77
CA VAL A 62 -9.55 0.03 -1.84
C VAL A 62 -9.60 1.30 -2.70
N ASP A 63 -10.77 1.64 -3.23
CA ASP A 63 -10.96 2.85 -4.04
C ASP A 63 -10.65 4.12 -3.24
N ASP A 64 -11.16 4.19 -1.99
CA ASP A 64 -10.96 5.32 -1.08
C ASP A 64 -10.01 4.96 0.09
N ALA A 65 -8.71 4.92 -0.20
CA ALA A 65 -7.70 4.63 0.80
C ALA A 65 -7.42 5.86 1.69
N ASN A 66 -7.32 5.65 3.00
CA ASN A 66 -7.10 6.72 3.96
C ASN A 66 -5.69 6.65 4.55
N PHE A 67 -4.91 7.72 4.38
CA PHE A 67 -3.53 7.81 4.83
C PHE A 67 -3.33 9.01 5.76
N ASN A 68 -2.48 8.83 6.78
CA ASN A 68 -2.02 9.96 7.61
C ASN A 68 -0.95 10.79 6.87
N SER A 69 -0.14 10.12 6.05
CA SER A 69 0.85 10.74 5.19
C SER A 69 1.14 9.89 3.96
N VAL A 70 1.58 10.54 2.89
CA VAL A 70 2.06 9.93 1.65
C VAL A 70 3.39 10.60 1.30
N THR A 71 4.41 9.80 0.98
CA THR A 71 5.74 10.29 0.59
C THR A 71 6.12 9.68 -0.75
N THR A 72 6.58 10.50 -1.68
CA THR A 72 7.07 10.08 -3.00
C THR A 72 8.41 10.76 -3.26
N GLY A 73 9.51 10.02 -3.08
CA GLY A 73 10.85 10.62 -3.04
C GLY A 73 11.00 11.60 -1.87
N ASN A 74 11.38 12.83 -2.15
CA ASN A 74 11.50 13.93 -1.18
C ASN A 74 10.19 14.73 -0.99
N VAL A 75 9.18 14.51 -1.81
CA VAL A 75 7.87 15.18 -1.71
C VAL A 75 7.00 14.42 -0.72
N SER A 76 6.28 15.14 0.14
CA SER A 76 5.31 14.51 1.06
C SER A 76 4.06 15.34 1.28
N MET A 77 2.98 14.64 1.61
CA MET A 77 1.70 15.21 2.06
C MET A 77 1.31 14.54 3.37
N SER A 78 0.76 15.32 4.30
CA SER A 78 0.27 14.81 5.59
C SER A 78 -0.93 15.62 6.05
N THR A 79 -1.50 15.22 7.20
CA THR A 79 -2.52 15.99 7.91
C THR A 79 -2.08 17.42 8.29
N ARG A 80 -0.79 17.74 8.17
CA ARG A 80 -0.21 19.05 8.49
C ARG A 80 0.07 19.92 7.25
N GLY A 81 -0.13 19.40 6.04
CA GLY A 81 0.13 20.11 4.78
C GLY A 81 1.05 19.37 3.81
N ILE A 82 1.56 20.11 2.83
CA ILE A 82 2.35 19.62 1.69
C ILE A 82 3.79 20.12 1.82
N ASN A 83 4.76 19.24 1.58
CA ASN A 83 6.17 19.57 1.42
C ASN A 83 6.61 19.21 0.00
N ALA A 84 7.06 20.19 -0.78
CA ALA A 84 7.52 20.00 -2.15
C ALA A 84 8.92 19.36 -2.24
N GLY A 85 9.58 19.08 -1.12
CA GLY A 85 10.89 18.43 -1.10
C GLY A 85 12.03 19.30 -1.65
N GLY A 86 11.84 20.61 -1.80
CA GLY A 86 12.77 21.49 -2.49
C GLY A 86 12.61 21.51 -4.03
N ASN A 87 11.60 20.81 -4.56
CA ASN A 87 11.24 20.93 -5.97
C ASN A 87 10.38 22.18 -6.22
N GLN A 88 10.41 22.67 -7.46
CA GLN A 88 9.46 23.68 -7.91
C GLN A 88 8.06 23.08 -8.03
N ILE A 89 7.03 23.87 -7.72
CA ILE A 89 5.63 23.53 -8.02
C ILE A 89 5.24 24.26 -9.31
N THR A 90 5.10 23.52 -10.41
CA THR A 90 4.80 24.06 -11.74
C THR A 90 3.34 23.88 -12.13
N ASN A 91 2.88 24.56 -13.19
CA ASN A 91 1.51 24.50 -13.70
C ASN A 91 0.42 24.91 -12.69
N VAL A 92 0.78 25.78 -11.75
CA VAL A 92 -0.16 26.39 -10.80
C VAL A 92 -0.93 27.50 -11.53
N LYS A 93 -2.27 27.41 -11.55
CA LYS A 93 -3.13 28.49 -12.08
C LYS A 93 -3.08 29.73 -11.18
N SER A 94 -3.47 30.89 -11.70
CA SER A 94 -3.53 32.13 -10.90
C SER A 94 -4.44 31.94 -9.68
N GLY A 95 -4.01 32.48 -8.55
CA GLY A 95 -4.78 32.46 -7.30
C GLY A 95 -6.01 33.38 -7.33
N GLY A 96 -6.10 34.31 -8.28
CA GLY A 96 -7.18 35.30 -8.36
C GLY A 96 -7.17 36.26 -7.16
N ASP A 97 -8.37 36.63 -6.70
CA ASP A 97 -8.58 37.62 -5.62
C ASP A 97 -9.00 36.96 -4.28
N ILE A 98 -8.66 35.69 -4.08
CA ILE A 98 -8.90 34.96 -2.81
C ILE A 98 -7.59 34.88 -2.03
N ASP A 99 -7.57 35.48 -0.83
CA ASP A 99 -6.36 35.62 -0.01
C ASP A 99 -5.69 34.30 0.38
N SER A 100 -6.44 33.20 0.44
CA SER A 100 -5.94 31.88 0.83
C SER A 100 -5.47 31.01 -0.34
N ASN A 101 -5.59 31.49 -1.58
CA ASN A 101 -5.11 30.77 -2.75
C ASN A 101 -3.59 30.91 -2.92
N GLY A 102 -2.94 29.87 -3.43
CA GLY A 102 -1.54 29.96 -3.84
C GLY A 102 -1.39 30.85 -5.08
N ALA A 103 -0.51 31.86 -5.00
CA ALA A 103 -0.17 32.71 -6.13
C ALA A 103 0.87 32.01 -7.04
N ASN A 104 0.76 32.24 -8.36
CA ASN A 104 1.82 31.86 -9.29
C ASN A 104 2.66 33.09 -9.71
N ILE A 105 3.73 32.88 -10.46
CA ILE A 105 4.63 33.98 -10.89
C ILE A 105 3.93 35.03 -11.78
N GLY A 106 2.86 34.66 -12.48
CA GLY A 106 2.05 35.58 -13.26
C GLY A 106 1.29 36.60 -12.40
N ASP A 107 0.79 36.18 -11.23
CA ASP A 107 0.15 37.09 -10.27
C ASP A 107 1.12 38.17 -9.78
N ILE A 108 2.35 37.76 -9.45
CA ILE A 108 3.41 38.68 -9.04
C ILE A 108 3.81 39.61 -10.18
N SER A 109 3.96 39.08 -11.40
CA SER A 109 4.32 39.88 -12.59
C SER A 109 3.28 40.96 -12.89
N ARG A 110 1.99 40.65 -12.75
CA ARG A 110 0.88 41.60 -12.92
C ARG A 110 0.92 42.71 -11.86
N ILE A 111 1.20 42.36 -10.61
CA ILE A 111 1.34 43.33 -9.53
C ILE A 111 2.53 44.26 -9.82
N ALA A 112 3.71 43.71 -10.13
CA ALA A 112 4.91 44.48 -10.44
C ALA A 112 4.67 45.49 -11.58
N ALA A 113 4.07 45.05 -12.69
CA ALA A 113 3.77 45.91 -13.84
C ALA A 113 2.78 47.06 -13.53
N LYS A 114 1.95 46.93 -12.48
CA LYS A 114 1.05 48.01 -12.03
C LYS A 114 1.81 49.11 -11.29
N TYR A 115 2.89 48.76 -10.59
CA TYR A 115 3.68 49.70 -9.78
C TYR A 115 4.83 50.34 -10.56
N ASP A 116 5.38 49.70 -11.59
CA ASP A 116 6.39 50.30 -12.49
C ASP A 116 5.88 51.52 -13.28
N LYS A 117 4.57 51.81 -13.23
CA LYS A 117 3.93 52.97 -13.88
C LYS A 117 3.91 54.23 -13.00
N TYR A 118 4.48 54.18 -11.80
CA TYR A 118 4.58 55.30 -10.85
C TYR A 118 6.04 55.49 -10.42
#